data_AF-A0A917YQ64-F1
#
_entry.id   AF-A0A917YQ64-F1
#
_cell.length_a   1.000
_cell.length_b   1.000
_cell.length_c   1.000
_cell.angle_alpha   90.00
_cell.angle_beta   90.00
_cell.angle_gamma   90.00
#
_symmetry.space_group_name_H-M   'P 1'
#
loop_
_entity.id
_entity.type
_entity.pdbx_description
1 polymer ?
#
loop_
_entity_poly.entity_id
_entity_poly.type
_entity_poly.pdbx_seq_one_letter_code
_entity_poly.pdbx_strand_id
1 'polypeptide(L)'
;MTRAKSPTSDLARLRSLYDQITEEGLCTRPGVDPDHWFPDAEPAGNATTQRRFYEQAATARCAGCKALAACQVTAEVEERADLMLHDCAPHGIRGGLAPWARFERLLASNIAVETDKEEAA
;
A
#
# COMPACT_ATOMS: atom_id res chain seq x y z
N MET A 1 28.49 3.72 -14.32
CA MET A 1 27.57 4.59 -15.09
C MET A 1 26.14 4.11 -14.86
N THR A 2 25.44 4.66 -13.88
CA THR A 2 24.03 4.34 -13.60
C THR A 2 23.17 5.15 -14.56
N ARG A 3 22.54 4.46 -15.52
CA ARG A 3 21.62 5.07 -16.49
C ARG A 3 20.38 5.52 -15.71
N ALA A 4 20.21 6.84 -15.52
CA ALA A 4 19.01 7.39 -14.89
C ALA A 4 17.78 6.91 -15.67
N LYS A 5 16.83 6.26 -14.98
CA LYS A 5 15.54 5.89 -15.56
C LYS A 5 14.81 7.16 -16.00
N SER A 6 14.25 7.16 -17.20
CA SER A 6 13.50 8.30 -17.70
C SER A 6 12.19 8.45 -16.91
N PRO A 7 11.82 9.65 -16.45
CA PRO A 7 10.60 9.88 -15.65
C PRO A 7 9.30 9.46 -16.37
N THR A 8 9.30 9.46 -17.70
CA THR A 8 8.21 8.93 -18.53
C THR A 8 8.01 7.41 -18.39
N SER A 9 9.07 6.65 -18.11
CA SER A 9 8.98 5.20 -17.89
C SER A 9 8.29 4.87 -16.56
N ASP A 10 8.44 5.71 -15.54
CA ASP A 10 7.85 5.47 -14.22
C ASP A 10 6.36 5.82 -14.21
N LEU A 11 5.95 6.90 -14.89
CA LEU A 11 4.54 7.22 -15.09
C LEU A 11 3.81 6.16 -15.94
N ALA A 12 4.43 5.69 -17.03
CA ALA A 12 3.86 4.62 -17.85
C ALA A 12 3.72 3.31 -17.06
N ARG A 13 4.70 3.00 -16.20
CA ARG A 13 4.64 1.85 -15.31
C ARG A 13 3.52 1.99 -14.29
N LEU A 14 3.40 3.13 -13.61
CA LEU A 14 2.32 3.36 -12.63
C LEU A 14 0.95 3.22 -13.29
N ARG A 15 0.77 3.83 -14.47
CA ARG A 15 -0.48 3.69 -15.24
C ARG A 15 -0.82 2.23 -15.53
N SER A 16 0.13 1.43 -16.01
CA SER A 16 -0.08 0.00 -16.25
C SER A 16 -0.49 -0.77 -14.99
N LEU A 17 0.01 -0.38 -13.82
CA LEU A 17 -0.39 -1.00 -12.55
C LEU A 17 -1.82 -0.62 -12.16
N TYR A 18 -2.24 0.63 -12.37
CA TYR A 18 -3.63 1.05 -12.16
C TYR A 18 -4.60 0.36 -13.13
N ASP A 19 -4.22 0.22 -14.39
CA ASP A 19 -5.02 -0.49 -15.39
C ASP A 19 -5.23 -1.94 -14.93
N GLN A 20 -4.17 -2.63 -14.48
CA GLN A 20 -4.27 -3.97 -13.93
C GLN A 20 -5.17 -4.04 -12.68
N ILE A 21 -5.07 -3.09 -11.75
CA ILE A 21 -5.94 -3.03 -10.56
C ILE A 21 -7.40 -2.82 -10.98
N THR A 22 -7.65 -1.96 -11.96
CA THR A 22 -9.00 -1.66 -12.43
C THR A 22 -9.63 -2.89 -13.08
N GLU A 23 -8.88 -3.61 -13.92
CA GLU A 23 -9.37 -4.76 -14.68
C GLU A 23 -9.47 -6.04 -13.85
N GLU A 24 -8.52 -6.28 -12.95
CA GLU A 24 -8.37 -7.56 -12.26
C GLU A 24 -8.59 -7.50 -10.74
N GLY A 25 -8.78 -6.30 -10.19
CA GLY A 25 -8.98 -6.07 -8.76
C GLY A 25 -10.28 -6.67 -8.25
N LEU A 26 -10.22 -7.34 -7.10
CA LEU A 26 -11.45 -7.76 -6.40
C LEU A 26 -12.23 -6.56 -5.87
N CYS A 27 -11.55 -5.47 -5.51
CA CYS A 27 -12.15 -4.25 -4.97
C CYS A 27 -12.88 -3.39 -6.02
N THR A 28 -12.57 -3.55 -7.30
CA THR A 28 -13.17 -2.76 -8.41
C THR A 28 -14.32 -3.49 -9.10
N ARG A 29 -14.66 -4.70 -8.66
CA ARG A 29 -15.75 -5.48 -9.26
C ARG A 29 -17.11 -4.79 -9.02
N PRO A 30 -18.03 -4.90 -9.98
CA PRO A 30 -19.40 -4.41 -9.79
C PRO A 30 -20.05 -5.01 -8.55
N GLY A 31 -20.72 -4.16 -7.75
CA GLY A 31 -21.46 -4.57 -6.55
C GLY A 31 -20.60 -4.75 -5.30
N VAL A 32 -19.31 -4.42 -5.35
CA VAL A 32 -18.46 -4.36 -4.16
C VAL A 32 -18.74 -3.09 -3.38
N ASP A 33 -19.02 -3.24 -2.09
CA ASP A 33 -19.18 -2.12 -1.16
C ASP A 33 -17.82 -1.48 -0.83
N PRO A 34 -17.63 -0.16 -1.12
CA PRO A 34 -16.40 0.55 -0.77
C PRO A 34 -16.09 0.55 0.74
N ASP A 35 -17.11 0.54 1.59
CA ASP A 35 -16.95 0.66 3.05
C ASP A 35 -16.23 -0.57 3.64
N HIS A 36 -16.28 -1.70 2.93
CA HIS A 36 -15.51 -2.89 3.29
C HIS A 36 -13.99 -2.71 3.20
N TRP A 37 -13.53 -1.73 2.42
CA TRP A 37 -12.11 -1.43 2.22
C TRP A 37 -11.65 -0.23 3.05
N PHE A 38 -12.59 0.59 3.54
CA PHE A 38 -12.35 1.77 4.36
C PHE A 38 -13.28 1.79 5.59
N PRO A 39 -13.15 0.83 6.53
CA PRO A 39 -14.00 0.83 7.71
C PRO A 39 -13.77 2.09 8.56
N ASP A 40 -14.86 2.77 8.93
CA ASP A 40 -14.87 4.07 9.65
C ASP A 40 -14.09 4.10 10.97
N ALA A 41 -13.88 2.94 11.59
CA ALA A 41 -13.12 2.81 12.83
C ALA A 41 -11.93 1.87 12.64
N GLU A 42 -10.76 2.45 12.45
CA GLU A 42 -9.52 1.73 12.73
C GLU A 42 -9.49 1.39 14.23
N PRO A 43 -9.13 0.15 14.62
CA PRO A 43 -9.02 -0.19 16.03
C PRO A 43 -8.05 0.76 16.73
N ALA A 44 -8.52 1.44 17.78
CA ALA A 44 -7.67 2.21 18.67
C ALA A 44 -6.47 1.35 19.09
N GLY A 45 -5.26 1.91 19.03
CA GLY A 45 -3.97 1.22 18.83
C GLY A 45 -3.55 0.09 19.78
N ASN A 46 -4.40 -0.32 20.71
CA ASN A 46 -4.17 -1.25 21.80
C ASN A 46 -5.19 -2.41 21.89
N ALA A 47 -6.20 -2.47 21.02
CA ALA A 47 -7.07 -3.64 20.93
C ALA A 47 -6.44 -4.74 20.04
N THR A 48 -5.43 -5.46 20.57
CA THR A 48 -4.69 -6.52 19.85
C THR A 48 -5.60 -7.49 19.10
N THR A 49 -6.72 -7.89 19.71
CA THR A 49 -7.71 -8.77 19.07
C THR A 49 -8.38 -8.11 17.86
N GLN A 50 -8.75 -6.84 17.95
CA GLN A 50 -9.37 -6.12 16.83
C GLN A 50 -8.37 -5.90 15.69
N ARG A 51 -7.11 -5.56 16.00
CA ARG A 51 -6.03 -5.46 15.00
C ARG A 51 -5.86 -6.78 14.26
N ARG A 52 -5.80 -7.91 14.99
CA ARG A 52 -5.72 -9.24 14.39
C ARG A 52 -6.91 -9.55 13.48
N PHE A 53 -8.14 -9.24 13.90
CA PHE A 53 -9.32 -9.45 13.06
C PHE A 53 -9.28 -8.59 11.80
N TYR A 54 -8.83 -7.34 11.91
CA TYR A 54 -8.67 -6.46 10.76
C TYR A 54 -7.65 -7.02 9.77
N GLU A 55 -6.47 -7.44 10.24
CA GLU A 55 -5.42 -8.03 9.41
C GLU A 55 -5.87 -9.32 8.70
N GLN A 56 -6.60 -10.17 9.41
CA GLN A 56 -7.23 -11.36 8.83
C GLN A 56 -8.24 -10.98 7.76
N ALA A 57 -9.06 -9.96 8.01
CA ALA A 57 -10.05 -9.49 7.06
C ALA A 57 -9.40 -8.82 5.83
N ALA A 58 -8.30 -8.10 6.01
CA ALA A 58 -7.49 -7.54 4.92
C ALA A 58 -6.93 -8.65 4.03
N THR A 59 -6.33 -9.68 4.64
CA THR A 59 -5.81 -10.85 3.93
C THR A 59 -6.92 -11.59 3.19
N ALA A 60 -8.05 -11.86 3.85
CA ALA A 60 -9.18 -12.59 3.29
C ALA A 60 -9.81 -11.86 2.10
N ARG A 61 -10.00 -10.54 2.19
CA ARG A 61 -10.58 -9.73 1.10
C ARG A 61 -9.74 -9.73 -0.17
N CYS A 62 -8.42 -9.80 -0.03
CA CYS A 62 -7.51 -9.85 -1.16
C CYS A 62 -7.10 -11.27 -1.57
N ALA A 63 -7.59 -12.31 -0.90
CA ALA A 63 -7.24 -13.68 -1.20
C ALA A 63 -7.61 -14.05 -2.64
N GLY A 64 -6.64 -14.49 -3.43
CA GLY A 64 -6.84 -14.83 -4.84
C GLY A 64 -7.00 -13.63 -5.79
N CYS A 65 -6.78 -12.39 -5.32
CA CYS A 65 -6.79 -11.21 -6.19
C CYS A 65 -5.59 -11.23 -7.15
N LYS A 66 -5.84 -11.20 -8.46
CA LYS A 66 -4.77 -11.20 -9.48
C LYS A 66 -3.97 -9.89 -9.50
N ALA A 67 -4.63 -8.78 -9.18
CA ALA A 67 -3.98 -7.47 -9.06
C ALA A 67 -3.21 -7.24 -7.74
N LEU A 68 -3.05 -8.27 -6.88
CA LEU A 68 -2.47 -8.11 -5.54
C LEU A 68 -1.10 -7.42 -5.57
N ALA A 69 -0.20 -7.90 -6.42
CA ALA A 69 1.16 -7.35 -6.53
C ALA A 69 1.15 -5.91 -7.05
N ALA A 70 0.31 -5.61 -8.05
CA ALA A 70 0.16 -4.26 -8.58
C ALA A 70 -0.40 -3.30 -7.51
N CYS A 71 -1.37 -3.75 -6.72
CA CYS A 71 -1.94 -3.01 -5.61
C CYS A 71 -0.91 -2.73 -4.51
N GLN A 72 -0.04 -3.69 -4.18
CA GLN A 72 1.03 -3.49 -3.19
C GLN A 72 2.04 -2.44 -3.64
N VAL A 73 2.49 -2.50 -4.89
CA VAL A 73 3.46 -1.54 -5.43
C VAL A 73 2.86 -0.13 -5.51
N THR A 74 1.63 -0.01 -6.00
CA THR A 74 0.96 1.31 -6.09
C THR A 74 0.68 1.89 -4.71
N ALA A 75 0.22 1.07 -3.75
CA ALA A 75 0.03 1.50 -2.37
C ALA A 75 1.33 2.03 -1.75
N GLU A 76 2.44 1.30 -1.89
CA GLU A 76 3.72 1.75 -1.33
C GLU A 76 4.19 3.08 -1.93
N VAL A 77 4.05 3.26 -3.26
CA VAL A 77 4.49 4.49 -3.94
C VAL A 77 3.64 5.68 -3.53
N GLU A 78 2.32 5.54 -3.54
CA GLU A 78 1.39 6.61 -3.16
C GLU A 78 1.55 6.95 -1.68
N GLU A 79 1.53 5.96 -0.79
CA GLU A 79 1.58 6.18 0.65
C GLU A 79 2.93 6.76 1.09
N ARG A 80 4.02 6.41 0.40
CA ARG A 80 5.32 7.07 0.62
C ARG A 80 5.26 8.54 0.22
N ALA A 81 4.66 8.86 -0.94
CA ALA A 81 4.51 10.24 -1.39
C ALA A 81 3.60 11.04 -0.44
N ASP A 82 2.47 10.49 -0.03
CA ASP A 82 1.51 11.10 0.87
C ASP A 82 2.10 11.34 2.26
N LEU A 83 2.86 10.37 2.80
CA LEU A 83 3.55 10.55 4.07
C LEU A 83 4.60 11.67 3.99
N MET A 84 5.38 11.74 2.90
CA MET A 84 6.43 12.76 2.74
C MET A 84 5.89 14.16 2.45
N LEU A 85 4.80 14.26 1.69
CA LEU A 85 4.27 15.54 1.21
C LEU A 85 3.18 16.11 2.12
N HIS A 86 2.43 15.23 2.80
CA HIS A 86 1.20 15.60 3.49
C HIS A 86 1.13 15.09 4.94
N ASP A 87 2.13 14.35 5.42
CA ASP A 87 2.12 13.70 6.75
C ASP A 87 0.88 12.81 6.95
N CYS A 88 0.38 12.23 5.85
CA CYS A 88 -0.79 11.37 5.86
C CYS A 88 -0.36 9.92 6.06
N ALA A 89 -0.88 9.29 7.12
CA ALA A 89 -0.68 7.86 7.34
C ALA A 89 -1.47 7.02 6.31
N PRO A 90 -1.03 5.78 6.03
CA PRO A 90 -1.85 4.84 5.26
C PRO A 90 -3.22 4.64 5.88
N HIS A 91 -4.24 4.50 5.03
CA HIS A 91 -5.61 4.23 5.46
C HIS A 91 -6.22 3.05 4.70
N GLY A 92 -7.21 2.41 5.32
CA GLY A 92 -7.97 1.32 4.70
C GLY A 92 -7.14 0.08 4.33
N ILE A 93 -7.79 -0.87 3.67
CA ILE A 93 -7.22 -2.14 3.23
C ILE A 93 -6.70 -1.99 1.81
N ARG A 94 -5.39 -2.19 1.62
CA ARG A 94 -4.75 -2.22 0.30
C ARG A 94 -3.71 -3.32 0.25
N GLY A 95 -3.59 -3.97 -0.90
CA GLY A 95 -2.57 -5.01 -1.13
C GLY A 95 -2.64 -6.19 -0.15
N GLY A 96 -3.82 -6.48 0.41
CA GLY A 96 -4.03 -7.51 1.42
C GLY A 96 -3.53 -7.16 2.83
N LEU A 97 -3.19 -5.88 3.07
CA LEU A 97 -2.59 -5.43 4.32
C LEU A 97 -3.46 -4.39 5.01
N ALA A 98 -3.40 -4.40 6.35
CA ALA A 98 -3.93 -3.35 7.19
C ALA A 98 -3.08 -2.06 7.06
N PRO A 99 -3.65 -0.87 7.32
CA PRO A 99 -2.93 0.40 7.16
C PRO A 99 -1.67 0.49 8.02
N TRP A 100 -1.73 0.09 9.29
CA TRP A 100 -0.55 0.09 10.19
C TRP A 100 0.55 -0.87 9.72
N ALA A 101 0.21 -2.03 9.16
CA ALA A 101 1.20 -2.98 8.66
C ALA A 101 1.95 -2.40 7.44
N ARG A 102 1.27 -1.59 6.62
CA ARG A 102 1.91 -0.84 5.53
C ARG A 102 2.75 0.31 6.08
N PHE A 103 2.24 1.03 7.08
CA PHE A 103 2.97 2.11 7.73
C PHE A 103 4.29 1.62 8.35
N GLU A 104 4.27 0.52 9.10
CA GLU A 104 5.47 -0.10 9.68
C GLU A 104 6.50 -0.49 8.58
N ARG A 105 6.04 -0.98 7.43
CA ARG A 105 6.92 -1.28 6.28
C ARG A 105 7.51 -0.03 5.64
N LEU A 106 6.73 1.05 5.52
CA LEU A 106 7.20 2.32 5.00
C LEU A 106 8.26 2.92 5.92
N LEU A 107 8.03 2.91 7.23
CA LEU A 107 8.99 3.37 8.23
C LEU A 107 10.28 2.55 8.18
N ALA A 108 10.19 1.22 8.16
CA ALA A 108 11.36 0.34 8.04
C ALA A 108 12.15 0.59 6.75
N SER A 109 11.45 0.85 5.63
CA SER A 109 12.08 1.12 4.34
C SER A 109 12.77 2.48 4.28
N ASN A 110 12.23 3.50 4.96
CA ASN A 110 12.87 4.81 5.05
C ASN A 110 14.13 4.77 5.91
N ILE A 111 14.09 4.05 7.05
CA ILE A 111 15.27 3.87 7.92
C ILE A 111 16.41 3.20 7.14
N ALA A 112 16.13 2.14 6.38
CA ALA A 112 17.16 1.47 5.57
C ALA A 112 17.82 2.41 4.54
N VAL A 113 17.05 3.31 3.91
CA VAL A 113 17.58 4.29 2.95
C VAL A 113 18.43 5.37 3.61
N GLU A 114 18.17 5.71 4.88
CA GLU A 114 19.01 6.64 5.63
C GLU A 114 20.33 5.99 6.07
N THR A 115 20.30 4.73 6.52
CA THR A 115 21.51 3.98 6.90
C THR A 115 22.44 3.75 5.71
N ASP A 116 21.91 3.40 4.54
CA ASP A 116 22.71 3.22 3.31
C ASP A 116 23.37 4.52 2.83
N LYS A 117 22.78 5.69 3.14
CA LYS A 117 23.37 7.00 2.81
C LYS A 117 24.47 7.41 3.79
N GLU A 118 24.38 6.99 5.04
CA GLU A 118 25.36 7.28 6.08
C GLU A 118 26.61 6.39 5.96
N GLU A 119 26.47 5.14 5.54
CA GLU A 119 27.61 4.25 5.26
C GLU A 119 28.35 4.57 3.95
N ALA A 120 27.72 5.31 3.04
CA ALA A 120 28.30 5.73 1.76
C ALA A 120 28.95 7.13 1.79
N ALA A 121 28.97 7.80 2.94
CA ALA A 121 29.56 9.13 3.18
C ALA A 121 30.91 9.03 3.91
#